data_AF-A0A535DUD2-F1
#
_entry.id   AF-A0A535DUD2-F1
#
_cell.length_a   1.000
_cell.length_b   1.000
_cell.length_c   1.000
_cell.angle_alpha   90.00
_cell.angle_beta   90.00
_cell.angle_gamma   90.00
#
_symmetry.space_group_name_H-M   'P 1'
#
loop_
_entity.id
_entity.type
_entity.pdbx_description
1 polymer ?
#
loop_
_entity_poly.entity_id
_entity_poly.type
_entity_poly.pdbx_seq_one_letter_code
_entity_poly.pdbx_strand_id
1 'polypeptide(L)' 'APALEATALSDDRFVECEESRQHRWVIGVQWHPERPEMRPGAQALFEAFVGACTR' A
#
# COMPACT_ATOMS: atom_id res chain seq x y z
N ALA A 1 3.01 -15.78 10.96
CA ALA A 1 2.82 -15.70 9.50
C ALA A 1 3.84 -14.69 8.95
N PRO A 2 4.84 -15.07 8.13
CA PRO A 2 6.03 -14.22 7.91
C PRO A 2 6.17 -13.63 6.49
N ALA A 3 5.14 -13.63 5.65
CA ALA A 3 5.28 -13.19 4.25
C ALA A 3 4.90 -11.72 4.00
N LEU A 4 4.28 -11.05 4.98
CA LEU A 4 3.86 -9.65 4.93
C LEU A 4 4.61 -8.87 6.02
N GLU A 5 5.16 -7.72 5.65
CA GLU A 5 5.90 -6.81 6.53
C GLU A 5 5.10 -5.50 6.66
N ALA A 6 4.94 -5.01 7.89
CA ALA A 6 4.32 -3.71 8.13
C ALA A 6 5.28 -2.59 7.69
N THR A 7 4.89 -1.80 6.70
CA THR A 7 5.72 -0.74 6.11
C THR A 7 5.23 0.67 6.40
N ALA A 8 4.00 0.82 6.91
CA ALA A 8 3.50 2.07 7.46
C ALA A 8 2.78 1.85 8.79
N LEU A 9 3.01 2.79 9.71
CA LEU A 9 2.34 2.87 10.99
C LEU A 9 1.71 4.25 11.16
N SER A 10 0.56 4.31 11.82
CA SER A 10 -0.02 5.56 12.34
C SER A 10 0.78 6.07 13.55
N ASP A 11 0.48 7.30 14.00
CA ASP A 11 1.12 7.90 15.19
C ASP A 11 0.86 7.09 16.47
N ASP A 12 -0.31 6.45 16.56
CA ASP A 12 -0.71 5.52 17.62
C ASP A 12 -0.33 4.06 17.35
N ARG A 13 0.49 3.82 16.32
CA ARG A 13 1.22 2.57 16.03
C ARG A 13 0.34 1.44 15.46
N PHE A 14 -0.83 1.75 14.92
CA PHE A 14 -1.59 0.80 14.10
C PHE A 14 -0.91 0.61 12.75
N VAL A 15 -0.98 -0.60 12.21
CA VAL A 15 -0.48 -0.90 10.88
C VAL A 15 -1.43 -0.32 9.84
N GLU A 16 -0.91 0.61 9.03
CA GLU A 16 -1.67 1.26 7.96
C GLU A 16 -1.33 0.69 6.57
N CYS A 17 -0.15 0.07 6.44
CA CYS A 17 0.31 -0.57 5.20
C CYS A 17 1.13 -1.83 5.49
N GLU A 18 0.91 -2.86 4.70
CA GLU A 18 1.70 -4.09 4.66
C GLU A 18 2.13 -4.44 3.23
N GLU A 19 3.33 -5.00 3.09
CA GLU A 19 3.91 -5.37 1.79
C GLU A 19 4.43 -6.81 1.81
N SER A 20 4.33 -7.51 0.67
CA SER A 20 4.94 -8.84 0.55
C SER A 20 6.39 -8.78 0.12
N ARG A 21 7.27 -9.47 0.84
CA ARG A 21 8.67 -9.66 0.42
C ARG A 21 8.88 -10.77 -0.61
N GLN A 22 7.82 -11.52 -0.95
CA GLN A 22 7.90 -12.73 -1.77
C GLN A 22 7.31 -12.57 -3.17
N HIS A 23 6.49 -11.52 -3.38
CA HIS A 23 5.81 -11.27 -4.63
C HIS A 23 6.36 -10.01 -5.29
N ARG A 24 6.29 -9.94 -6.63
CA ARG A 24 6.72 -8.76 -7.39
C ARG A 24 6.02 -7.49 -6.92
N TRP A 25 4.73 -7.61 -6.62
CA TRP A 25 3.91 -6.49 -6.18
C TRP A 25 2.71 -7.02 -5.38
N VAL A 26 2.70 -6.75 -4.07
CA VAL A 26 1.55 -6.95 -3.16
C VAL A 26 1.67 -5.87 -2.09
N ILE A 27 0.66 -5.00 -2.05
CA ILE A 27 0.51 -3.95 -1.04
C ILE A 27 -0.92 -4.02 -0.50
N GLY A 28 -1.07 -4.06 0.83
CA GLY A 28 -2.34 -3.90 1.52
C GLY A 28 -2.33 -2.61 2.32
N VAL A 29 -3.41 -1.82 2.24
CA VAL A 29 -3.59 -0.60 3.04
C VAL A 29 -4.91 -0.68 3.81
N GLN A 30 -4.94 -0.11 5.01
CA GLN A 30 -6.12 -0.15 5.88
C GLN A 30 -7.16 0.92 5.47
N TRP A 31 -6.69 2.08 5.00
CA TRP A 31 -7.51 3.19 4.52
C TRP A 31 -7.98 2.97 3.06
N HIS A 32 -8.84 3.87 2.58
CA HIS A 32 -9.43 3.81 1.24
C HIS A 32 -8.73 4.76 0.24
N PRO A 33 -7.66 4.33 -0.45
CA PRO A 33 -6.90 5.19 -1.36
C PRO A 33 -7.69 5.70 -2.57
N GLU A 34 -8.75 5.02 -2.94
CA GLU A 34 -9.62 5.38 -4.05
C GLU A 34 -10.45 6.64 -3.79
N ARG A 35 -10.62 7.02 -2.53
CA ARG A 35 -11.50 8.14 -2.17
C ARG A 35 -10.89 9.49 -2.55
N PRO A 36 -11.69 10.45 -3.06
CA PRO A 36 -11.20 11.75 -3.52
C PRO A 36 -10.41 12.53 -2.46
N GLU A 37 -10.81 12.45 -1.19
CA GLU A 37 -10.17 13.13 -0.07
C GLU A 37 -8.73 12.67 0.23
N MET A 38 -8.31 11.51 -0.29
CA MET A 38 -6.95 10.98 -0.11
C MET A 38 -5.97 11.47 -1.18
N ARG A 39 -6.43 12.29 -2.14
CA ARG A 39 -5.57 12.90 -3.16
C ARG A 39 -4.89 14.16 -2.61
N PRO A 40 -3.62 14.41 -2.97
CA PRO A 40 -2.82 13.69 -3.98
C PRO A 40 -2.07 12.45 -3.43
N GLY A 41 -2.03 12.23 -2.13
CA GLY A 41 -1.19 11.22 -1.49
C GLY A 41 -1.38 9.79 -2.00
N ALA A 42 -2.61 9.43 -2.39
CA ALA A 42 -2.93 8.09 -2.88
C ALA A 42 -2.57 7.83 -4.35
N GLN A 43 -2.32 8.87 -5.16
CA GLN A 43 -2.15 8.70 -6.61
C GLN A 43 -0.95 7.81 -6.97
N ALA A 44 0.17 8.00 -6.26
CA ALA A 44 1.39 7.22 -6.48
C ALA A 44 1.20 5.71 -6.23
N LEU A 45 0.31 5.33 -5.30
CA LEU A 45 0.01 3.92 -5.02
C LEU A 45 -0.64 3.25 -6.25
N PHE A 46 -1.61 3.91 -6.87
CA PHE A 46 -2.26 3.38 -8.08
C PHE A 46 -1.34 3.40 -9.29
N GLU A 47 -0.51 4.43 -9.45
CA GLU A 47 0.49 4.47 -10.52
C GLU A 47 1.50 3.32 -10.38
N ALA A 48 1.95 3.02 -9.16
CA ALA A 48 2.82 1.88 -8.88
C ALA A 48 2.12 0.55 -9.17
N PHE A 49 0.84 0.40 -8.82
CA PHE A 49 0.05 -0.79 -9.13
C PHE A 49 -0.08 -1.01 -10.64
N VAL A 50 -0.54 0.01 -11.38
CA VAL A 50 -0.68 -0.08 -12.84
C VAL A 50 0.67 -0.38 -13.49
N GLY A 51 1.73 0.29 -13.05
CA GLY A 51 3.08 0.03 -13.52
C GLY A 51 3.56 -1.41 -13.24
N ALA A 52 3.07 -2.07 -12.20
CA ALA A 52 3.38 -3.48 -11.94
C ALA A 52 2.61 -4.45 -12.86
N CYS A 53 1.40 -4.06 -13.30
CA CYS A 53 0.56 -4.84 -14.23
C CYS A 53 1.02 -4.74 -15.69
N THR A 54 1.61 -3.62 -16.09
CA THR A 54 2.00 -3.37 -17.50
C THR A 54 3.46 -3.72 -17.82
N ARG A 55 4.17 -4.36 -16.89
CA ARG A 55 5.57 -4.79 -17.04
C ARG A 55 5.70 -6.29 -17.09
#